data_AF-A0A535KUH4-F1
#
_entry.id   AF-A0A535KUH4-F1
#
_cell.length_a   1.000
_cell.length_b   1.000
_cell.length_c   1.000
_cell.angle_alpha   90.00
_cell.angle_beta   90.00
_cell.angle_gamma   90.00
#
_symmetry.space_group_name_H-M   'P 1'
#
loop_
_entity.id
_entity.type
_entity.pdbx_description
1 polymer ?
#
loop_
_entity_poly.entity_id
_entity_poly.type
_entity_poly.pdbx_seq_one_letter_code
_entity_poly.pdbx_strand_id
1 'polypeptide(L)' 'KKKEISEDELKRSKDRLQKLTDRYIDEMDKVGKSKELEILEV' A
#
# COMPACT_ATOMS: atom_id res chain seq x y z
N LYS A 1 21.39 25.04 7.45
CA LYS A 1 21.78 23.79 6.74
C LYS A 1 20.82 22.69 7.21
N LYS A 2 19.76 22.40 6.45
CA LYS A 2 18.70 21.44 6.83
C LYS A 2 19.25 20.01 6.74
N LYS A 3 19.70 19.44 7.85
CA LYS A 3 19.93 18.00 7.98
C LYS A 3 18.62 17.37 8.45
N GLU A 4 17.65 17.25 7.56
CA GLU A 4 16.28 16.88 7.96
C GLU A 4 16.08 15.36 8.11
N ILE A 5 17.00 14.51 7.63
CA ILE A 5 16.91 13.04 7.71
C ILE A 5 18.20 12.40 7.15
N SER A 6 18.66 11.27 7.70
CA SER A 6 19.80 10.51 7.15
C SER A 6 19.39 9.66 5.92
N GLU A 7 20.32 9.32 5.03
CA GLU A 7 20.03 8.46 3.86
C GLU A 7 19.44 7.10 4.27
N ASP A 8 19.98 6.49 5.32
CA ASP A 8 19.48 5.23 5.86
C ASP A 8 18.04 5.34 6.38
N GLU A 9 17.73 6.45 7.06
CA GLU A 9 16.39 6.72 7.56
C GLU A 9 15.40 7.02 6.43
N LEU A 10 15.85 7.71 5.38
CA LEU A 10 15.06 7.94 4.17
C LEU A 10 14.73 6.62 3.49
N LYS A 11 15.72 5.74 3.33
CA LYS A 11 15.53 4.41 2.73
C LYS A 11 14.55 3.58 3.54
N ARG A 12 14.75 3.47 4.86
CA ARG A 12 13.82 2.73 5.74
C ARG A 12 12.39 3.28 5.67
N SER A 13 12.24 4.60 5.59
CA SER A 13 10.92 5.25 5.53
C SER A 13 10.23 5.00 4.20
N LYS A 14 10.97 5.06 3.08
CA LYS A 14 10.46 4.67 1.76
C LYS A 14 10.03 3.21 1.71
N ASP A 15 10.83 2.30 2.26
CA ASP A 15 10.50 0.87 2.28
C ASP A 15 9.22 0.58 3.08
N ARG A 16 9.03 1.26 4.22
CA ARG A 16 7.80 1.16 5.01
C ARG A 16 6.59 1.73 4.26
N LEU A 17 6.76 2.88 3.60
CA LEU A 17 5.71 3.49 2.80
C LEU A 17 5.29 2.59 1.65
N GLN A 18 6.25 2.00 0.92
CA GLN A 18 5.98 1.08 -0.18
C GLN A 18 5.17 -0.14 0.31
N LYS A 19 5.61 -0.79 1.38
CA LYS A 19 4.90 -1.94 1.96
C LYS A 19 3.47 -1.60 2.40
N LEU A 20 3.27 -0.40 2.93
CA LEU A 20 1.93 0.07 3.32
C LEU A 20 1.03 0.26 2.10
N THR A 21 1.56 0.90 1.05
CA THR A 21 0.87 1.11 -0.22
C THR A 21 0.50 -0.23 -0.86
N ASP A 22 1.45 -1.16 -0.97
CA ASP A 22 1.25 -2.48 -1.56
C ASP A 22 0.16 -3.26 -0.81
N ARG A 23 0.18 -3.20 0.53
CA ARG A 23 -0.85 -3.83 1.35
C ARG A 23 -2.25 -3.29 1.05
N TYR A 24 -2.41 -1.98 0.94
CA TYR A 24 -3.72 -1.39 0.66
C TYR A 24 -4.20 -1.66 -0.76
N ILE A 25 -3.29 -1.75 -1.74
CA ILE A 25 -3.62 -2.20 -3.09
C ILE A 25 -4.18 -3.63 -3.03
N ASP A 26 -3.48 -4.55 -2.36
CA ASP A 26 -3.93 -5.94 -2.22
C ASP A 26 -5.28 -6.06 -1.49
N GLU A 27 -5.51 -5.24 -0.47
CA GLU A 27 -6.79 -5.20 0.25
C GLU A 27 -7.92 -4.68 -0.65
N MET A 28 -7.68 -3.63 -1.43
CA MET A 28 -8.67 -3.07 -2.37
C MET A 28 -8.99 -4.04 -3.51
N ASP A 29 -7.99 -4.73 -4.05
CA ASP A 29 -8.21 -5.75 -5.09
C ASP A 29 -9.09 -6.90 -4.59
N LYS A 30 -8.91 -7.33 -3.33
CA LYS A 30 -9.77 -8.35 -2.71
C LYS A 30 -11.20 -7.86 -2.54
N VAL A 31 -11.38 -6.63 -2.07
CA VAL A 31 -12.71 -6.00 -1.93
C VAL A 31 -13.39 -5.88 -3.28
N GLY A 32 -12.67 -5.41 -4.31
CA GLY A 32 -13.18 -5.30 -5.67
C GLY A 32 -13.65 -6.64 -6.22
N LYS A 33 -12.80 -7.67 -6.14
CA LYS A 33 -13.15 -9.03 -6.58
C LYS A 33 -14.34 -9.62 -5.83
N SER A 34 -14.40 -9.42 -4.52
CA SER A 34 -15.56 -9.87 -3.72
C SER A 34 -16.84 -9.19 -4.21
N LYS A 35 -16.77 -7.89 -4.53
CA LYS A 35 -17.93 -7.14 -4.99
C LYS A 35 -18.36 -7.55 -6.40
N GLU A 36 -17.42 -7.81 -7.28
CA GLU A 36 -17.69 -8.34 -8.61
C GLU A 36 -18.41 -9.68 -8.54
N LEU A 37 -17.99 -10.59 -7.65
CA LEU A 37 -18.67 -11.87 -7.44
C LEU A 37 -20.10 -11.71 -6.91
N GLU A 38 -20.30 -10.84 -5.90
CA GLU A 38 -21.65 -10.53 -5.39
C GLU A 38 -22.59 -9.99 -6.47
N ILE A 39 -22.08 -9.20 -7.42
CA ILE A 39 -22.88 -8.64 -8.52
C ILE A 39 -23.23 -9.69 -9.57
N LEU A 40 -22.35 -10.68 -9.78
CA LEU A 40 -22.52 -11.73 -10.78
C LEU A 40 -23.35 -12.93 -10.29
N GLU A 41 -23.47 -13.14 -8.98
CA GLU A 41 -24.44 -14.09 -8.42
C GLU A 41 -25.88 -13.59 -8.68
N VAL A 42 -26.67 -14.39 -9.42
CA VAL A 42 -28.09 -14.14 -9.74
C VAL A 42 -28.99 -14.90 -8.78
#